data_AF-A0A0E3VS44-F1
#
_entry.id   AF-A0A0E3VS44-F1
#
_cell.length_a   1.000
_cell.length_b   1.000
_cell.length_c   1.000
_cell.angle_alpha   90.00
_cell.angle_beta   90.00
_cell.angle_gamma   90.00
#
_symmetry.space_group_name_H-M   'P 1'
#
loop_
_entity.id
_entity.type
_entity.pdbx_description
1 polymer ?
#
loop_
_entity_poly.entity_id
_entity_poly.type
_entity_poly.pdbx_seq_one_letter_code
_entity_poly.pdbx_strand_id
1 'polypeptide(L)'
;MPAESLDPDHKAFLDDYVGRLHRATAIDDGVFAGISATRTAWLRTREQGGRVIFIGNGGSAGIASHLAIDLAKNASVPALCFSDASMMSCLANDYGFEDWIAHAVRLSAAPATASLRSVRRGARRTFSMRSRRRVR
;
A
#
# COMPACT_ATOMS: atom_id res chain seq x y z
N MET A 1 13.17 -20.87 37.75
CA MET A 1 13.27 -19.41 37.97
C MET A 1 11.93 -18.94 38.49
N PRO A 2 11.85 -18.37 39.70
CA PRO A 2 10.59 -17.78 40.17
C PRO A 2 10.19 -16.64 39.23
N ALA A 3 8.91 -16.57 38.85
CA ALA A 3 8.39 -15.51 38.00
C ALA A 3 8.50 -14.18 38.76
N GLU A 4 9.34 -13.29 38.28
CA GLU A 4 9.47 -11.93 38.78
C GLU A 4 8.10 -11.22 38.63
N SER A 5 7.67 -10.50 39.66
CA SER A 5 6.39 -9.78 39.62
C SER A 5 6.44 -8.73 38.50
N LEU A 6 5.49 -8.80 37.56
CA LEU A 6 5.41 -7.86 36.45
C LEU A 6 5.08 -6.46 36.97
N ASP A 7 5.84 -5.46 36.53
CA ASP A 7 5.55 -4.05 36.80
C ASP A 7 4.12 -3.69 36.34
N PRO A 8 3.30 -3.02 37.18
CA PRO A 8 1.91 -2.70 36.84
C PRO A 8 1.74 -1.82 35.58
N ASP A 9 2.65 -0.88 35.33
CA ASP A 9 2.59 0.00 34.16
C ASP A 9 2.94 -0.79 32.89
N HIS A 10 3.95 -1.68 32.97
CA HIS A 10 4.23 -2.62 31.89
C HIS A 10 3.04 -3.53 31.59
N LYS A 11 2.37 -4.03 32.64
CA LYS A 11 1.18 -4.88 32.46
C LYS A 11 0.05 -4.11 31.77
N ALA A 12 -0.25 -2.89 32.21
CA ALA A 12 -1.29 -2.06 31.62
C ALA A 12 -1.00 -1.74 30.14
N PHE A 13 0.25 -1.40 29.81
CA PHE A 13 0.66 -1.17 28.42
C PHE A 13 0.48 -2.42 27.55
N LEU A 14 0.92 -3.58 28.03
CA LEU A 14 0.84 -4.83 27.28
C LEU A 14 -0.62 -5.27 27.09
N ASP A 15 -1.47 -5.14 28.11
CA ASP A 15 -2.89 -5.44 28.02
C ASP A 15 -3.56 -4.57 26.94
N ASP A 16 -3.27 -3.26 26.92
CA ASP A 16 -3.79 -2.35 25.89
C ASP A 16 -3.25 -2.68 24.50
N TYR A 17 -1.94 -2.90 24.36
CA TYR A 17 -1.30 -3.21 23.08
C TYR A 17 -1.83 -4.51 22.48
N VAL A 18 -1.89 -5.58 23.28
CA VAL A 18 -2.42 -6.89 22.85
C VAL A 18 -3.91 -6.78 22.58
N GLY A 19 -4.66 -6.02 23.37
CA GLY A 19 -6.06 -5.73 23.11
C GLY A 19 -6.28 -5.02 21.77
N ARG A 20 -5.46 -4.02 21.43
CA ARG A 20 -5.47 -3.33 20.14
C ARG A 20 -5.10 -4.29 18.99
N LEU A 21 -4.11 -5.13 19.19
CA LEU A 21 -3.70 -6.14 18.21
C LEU A 21 -4.84 -7.13 17.94
N HIS A 22 -5.44 -7.68 18.99
CA HIS A 22 -6.55 -8.63 18.87
C HIS A 22 -7.73 -8.05 18.08
N ARG A 23 -8.09 -6.79 18.33
CA ARG A 23 -9.12 -6.08 17.54
C ARG A 23 -8.68 -5.82 16.10
N ALA A 24 -7.40 -5.51 15.87
CA ALA A 24 -6.88 -5.23 14.54
C ALA A 24 -6.74 -6.50 13.67
N THR A 25 -6.52 -7.65 14.30
CA THR A 25 -6.39 -8.96 13.65
C THR A 25 -7.65 -9.80 13.74
N ALA A 26 -8.74 -9.27 14.31
CA ALA A 26 -10.03 -9.93 14.31
C ALA A 26 -10.46 -10.14 12.85
N ILE A 27 -10.68 -11.40 12.47
CA ILE A 27 -11.10 -11.78 11.12
C ILE A 27 -12.59 -12.03 11.17
N ASP A 28 -13.32 -11.36 10.28
CA ASP A 28 -14.74 -11.53 10.05
C ASP A 28 -15.03 -11.61 8.54
N ASP A 29 -16.29 -11.84 8.20
CA ASP A 29 -16.75 -11.91 6.81
C ASP A 29 -16.49 -10.61 6.03
N GLY A 30 -16.42 -9.47 6.71
CA GLY A 30 -16.04 -8.18 6.12
C GLY A 30 -14.60 -8.15 5.66
N VAL A 31 -13.67 -8.71 6.44
CA VAL A 31 -12.27 -8.88 6.04
C VAL A 31 -12.16 -9.78 4.81
N PHE A 32 -12.86 -10.92 4.80
CA PHE A 32 -12.86 -11.83 3.65
C PHE A 32 -13.43 -11.18 2.39
N ALA A 33 -14.54 -10.43 2.52
CA ALA A 33 -15.11 -9.67 1.42
C ALA A 33 -14.12 -8.62 0.87
N GLY A 34 -13.40 -7.92 1.75
CA GLY A 34 -12.36 -6.95 1.36
C GLY A 34 -11.18 -7.57 0.61
N ILE A 35 -10.72 -8.75 1.05
CA ILE A 35 -9.65 -9.51 0.37
C ILE A 35 -10.14 -9.96 -1.02
N SER A 36 -11.34 -10.54 -1.11
CA SER A 36 -11.93 -11.00 -2.37
C SER A 36 -12.12 -9.86 -3.38
N ALA A 37 -12.61 -8.70 -2.92
CA ALA A 37 -12.76 -7.51 -3.75
C ALA A 37 -11.40 -6.98 -4.25
N THR A 38 -10.39 -6.97 -3.37
CA THR A 38 -9.01 -6.59 -3.74
C THR A 38 -8.45 -7.50 -4.83
N ARG A 39 -8.58 -8.82 -4.64
CA ARG A 39 -8.15 -9.82 -5.63
C ARG A 39 -8.80 -9.57 -6.99
N THR A 40 -10.11 -9.32 -6.99
CA THR A 40 -10.87 -9.05 -8.21
C THR A 40 -10.35 -7.81 -8.93
N ALA A 41 -10.06 -6.73 -8.21
CA ALA A 41 -9.51 -5.50 -8.78
C ALA A 41 -8.11 -5.71 -9.40
N TRP A 42 -7.25 -6.49 -8.75
CA TRP A 42 -5.90 -6.79 -9.26
C TRP A 42 -5.95 -7.64 -10.53
N LEU A 43 -6.80 -8.65 -10.59
CA LEU A 43 -6.95 -9.48 -11.79
C LEU A 43 -7.49 -8.68 -12.97
N ARG A 44 -8.52 -7.85 -12.75
CA ARG A 44 -9.03 -6.94 -13.79
C ARG A 44 -7.96 -5.97 -14.29
N THR A 45 -7.14 -5.43 -13.39
CA THR A 45 -6.02 -4.55 -13.75
C THR A 45 -5.04 -5.27 -14.68
N ARG A 46 -4.68 -6.52 -14.36
CA ARG A 46 -3.82 -7.35 -15.20
C ARG A 46 -4.44 -7.62 -16.56
N GLU A 47 -5.72 -8.03 -16.59
CA GLU A 47 -6.45 -8.35 -17.84
C GLU A 47 -6.55 -7.15 -18.79
N GLN A 48 -6.57 -5.93 -18.24
CA GLN A 48 -6.57 -4.68 -19.01
C GLN A 48 -5.18 -4.23 -19.46
N GLY A 49 -4.13 -5.04 -19.24
CA GLY A 49 -2.74 -4.68 -19.52
C GLY A 49 -2.16 -3.65 -18.57
N GLY A 50 -2.80 -3.46 -17.41
CA GLY A 50 -2.41 -2.51 -16.39
C GLY A 50 -1.45 -3.06 -15.35
N ARG A 51 -1.10 -2.20 -14.39
CA ARG A 51 -0.27 -2.55 -13.24
C ARG A 51 -0.77 -1.92 -11.95
N VAL A 52 -0.47 -2.58 -10.84
CA VAL A 52 -0.79 -2.14 -9.48
C VAL A 52 0.37 -1.32 -8.93
N ILE A 53 0.09 -0.15 -8.38
CA ILE A 53 1.10 0.72 -7.77
C ILE A 53 0.87 0.75 -6.25
N PHE A 54 1.90 0.33 -5.51
CA PHE A 54 1.95 0.42 -4.05
C PHE A 54 2.75 1.64 -3.61
N ILE A 55 2.28 2.30 -2.56
CA ILE A 55 2.93 3.45 -1.95
C ILE A 55 2.88 3.31 -0.43
N GLY A 56 3.99 3.64 0.22
CA GLY A 56 4.11 3.73 1.66
C GLY A 56 5.23 4.68 2.08
N ASN A 57 5.16 5.14 3.32
CA ASN A 57 6.17 5.97 3.96
C ASN A 57 6.75 5.24 5.19
N GLY A 58 8.03 5.41 5.48
CA GLY A 58 8.71 4.75 6.61
C GLY A 58 8.56 3.23 6.55
N GLY A 59 8.20 2.58 7.67
CA GLY A 59 8.01 1.12 7.71
C GLY A 59 6.97 0.59 6.70
N SER A 60 5.95 1.38 6.37
CA SER A 60 4.96 0.99 5.35
C SER A 60 5.52 0.99 3.92
N ALA A 61 6.63 1.70 3.66
CA ALA A 61 7.34 1.63 2.38
C ALA A 61 7.96 0.24 2.17
N GLY A 62 8.52 -0.37 3.23
CA GLY A 62 9.03 -1.73 3.19
C GLY A 62 7.93 -2.75 2.88
N ILE A 63 6.78 -2.63 3.55
CA ILE A 63 5.61 -3.50 3.30
C ILE A 63 5.10 -3.32 1.86
N ALA A 64 4.97 -2.07 1.39
CA ALA A 64 4.52 -1.75 0.03
C ALA A 64 5.45 -2.34 -1.04
N SER A 65 6.77 -2.21 -0.84
CA SER A 65 7.79 -2.75 -1.75
C SER A 65 7.76 -4.27 -1.78
N HIS A 66 7.71 -4.93 -0.61
CA HIS A 66 7.62 -6.38 -0.53
C HIS A 66 6.36 -6.92 -1.21
N LEU A 67 5.21 -6.27 -0.99
CA LEU A 67 3.94 -6.68 -1.59
C LEU A 67 3.95 -6.49 -3.11
N ALA A 68 4.61 -5.46 -3.64
CA ALA A 68 4.80 -5.29 -5.09
C ALA A 68 5.59 -6.46 -5.69
N ILE A 69 6.66 -6.89 -5.01
CA ILE A 69 7.49 -8.03 -5.43
C ILE A 69 6.67 -9.32 -5.41
N ASP A 70 5.96 -9.61 -4.32
CA ASP A 70 5.13 -10.82 -4.20
C ASP A 70 4.04 -10.88 -5.27
N LEU A 71 3.38 -9.74 -5.53
CA LEU A 71 2.31 -9.67 -6.51
C LEU A 71 2.83 -9.87 -7.94
N ALA A 72 3.97 -9.26 -8.27
CA ALA A 72 4.61 -9.42 -9.58
C ALA A 72 5.15 -10.84 -9.78
N LYS A 73 5.89 -11.37 -8.78
CA LYS A 73 6.58 -12.66 -8.86
C LYS A 73 5.64 -13.85 -8.73
N ASN A 74 4.77 -13.85 -7.73
CA ASN A 74 4.01 -15.04 -7.34
C ASN A 74 2.60 -15.06 -7.94
N ALA A 75 1.97 -13.89 -8.13
CA ALA A 75 0.62 -13.80 -8.69
C ALA A 75 0.60 -13.46 -10.20
N SER A 76 1.77 -13.20 -10.81
CA SER A 76 1.89 -12.73 -12.20
C SER A 76 0.99 -11.51 -12.50
N VAL A 77 0.83 -10.62 -11.53
CA VAL A 77 0.11 -9.36 -11.68
C VAL A 77 1.16 -8.25 -11.69
N PRO A 78 1.32 -7.50 -12.80
CA PRO A 78 2.30 -6.43 -12.87
C PRO A 78 2.13 -5.44 -11.72
N ALA A 79 3.20 -5.20 -10.96
CA ALA A 79 3.16 -4.33 -9.79
C ALA A 79 4.47 -3.55 -9.63
N LEU A 80 4.39 -2.37 -9.01
CA LEU A 80 5.55 -1.55 -8.67
C LEU A 80 5.34 -0.81 -7.34
N CYS A 81 6.45 -0.43 -6.72
CA CYS A 81 6.46 0.46 -5.57
C CYS A 81 7.49 1.56 -5.80
N PHE A 82 7.16 2.80 -5.43
CA PHE A 82 8.14 3.89 -5.42
C PHE A 82 8.91 3.85 -4.11
N SER A 83 10.11 3.28 -4.15
CA SER A 83 10.99 3.15 -2.98
C SER A 83 12.41 3.67 -3.24
N ASP A 84 12.68 4.20 -4.43
CA ASP A 84 13.99 4.74 -4.77
C ASP A 84 14.21 6.10 -4.10
N ALA A 85 15.24 6.18 -3.27
CA ALA A 85 15.54 7.37 -2.48
C ALA A 85 15.88 8.58 -3.35
N SER A 86 16.55 8.37 -4.50
CA SER A 86 16.93 9.46 -5.40
C SER A 86 15.71 10.03 -6.13
N MET A 87 14.79 9.19 -6.58
CA MET A 87 13.52 9.61 -7.17
C MET A 87 12.68 10.39 -6.15
N MET A 88 12.60 9.90 -4.92
CA MET A 88 11.87 10.57 -3.85
C MET A 88 12.45 11.94 -3.55
N SER A 89 13.77 12.05 -3.34
CA SER A 89 14.40 13.32 -2.99
C SER A 89 14.34 14.33 -4.14
N CYS A 90 14.60 13.92 -5.37
CA CYS A 90 14.52 14.80 -6.55
C CYS A 90 13.09 15.32 -6.74
N LEU A 91 12.08 14.44 -6.75
CA LEU A 91 10.70 14.86 -6.96
C LEU A 91 10.15 15.67 -5.77
N ALA A 92 10.56 15.37 -4.54
CA ALA A 92 10.17 16.15 -3.38
C ALA A 92 10.88 17.53 -3.36
N ASN A 93 12.12 17.62 -3.82
CA ASN A 93 12.82 18.89 -3.98
C ASN A 93 12.12 19.80 -5.00
N ASP A 94 11.71 19.22 -6.13
CA ASP A 94 11.16 20.00 -7.25
C ASP A 94 9.68 20.34 -7.07
N TYR A 95 8.90 19.44 -6.48
CA TYR A 95 7.43 19.53 -6.42
C TYR A 95 6.85 19.53 -5.00
N GLY A 96 7.68 19.43 -3.97
CA GLY A 96 7.24 19.29 -2.57
C GLY A 96 6.99 17.84 -2.15
N PHE A 97 7.10 17.58 -0.86
CA PHE A 97 6.94 16.23 -0.29
C PHE A 97 5.48 15.72 -0.38
N GLU A 98 4.53 16.63 -0.49
CA GLU A 98 3.11 16.33 -0.56
C GLU A 98 2.72 15.76 -1.94
N ASP A 99 3.44 16.20 -2.99
CA ASP A 99 3.08 15.94 -4.39
C ASP A 99 4.07 15.02 -5.13
N TRP A 100 5.23 14.70 -4.55
CA TRP A 100 6.25 13.87 -5.23
C TRP A 100 5.69 12.53 -5.76
N ILE A 101 4.76 11.90 -5.02
CA ILE A 101 4.09 10.66 -5.42
C ILE A 101 3.21 10.87 -6.66
N ALA A 102 2.45 11.96 -6.70
CA ALA A 102 1.59 12.27 -7.84
C ALA A 102 2.43 12.46 -9.12
N HIS A 103 3.60 13.08 -8.98
CA HIS A 103 4.56 13.22 -10.08
C HIS A 103 5.21 11.87 -10.45
N ALA A 104 5.61 11.05 -9.48
CA ALA A 104 6.15 9.71 -9.73
C ALA A 104 5.15 8.81 -10.49
N VAL A 105 3.87 8.87 -10.12
CA VAL A 105 2.78 8.16 -10.83
C VAL A 105 2.65 8.66 -12.26
N ARG A 106 2.69 9.98 -12.49
CA ARG A 106 2.59 10.56 -13.85
C ARG A 106 3.75 10.13 -14.75
N LEU A 107 4.98 10.15 -14.23
CA LEU A 107 6.17 9.68 -14.95
C LEU A 107 6.10 8.18 -15.27
N SER A 108 5.46 7.42 -14.38
CA SER A 108 5.24 5.99 -14.52
C SER A 108 3.92 5.65 -15.23
N ALA A 109 3.17 6.61 -15.77
CA ALA A 109 1.88 6.29 -16.36
C ALA A 109 2.04 5.70 -17.76
N ALA A 110 1.85 4.38 -17.90
CA ALA A 110 1.49 3.77 -19.18
C ALA A 110 -0.05 3.86 -19.39
N PRO A 111 -0.57 3.82 -20.64
CA PRO A 111 -1.99 4.05 -20.96
C PRO A 111 -3.02 3.19 -20.20
N ALA A 112 -2.60 2.09 -19.56
CA ALA A 112 -3.46 1.11 -18.88
C ALA A 112 -3.26 1.01 -17.35
N THR A 113 -2.58 1.96 -16.69
CA THR A 113 -2.32 1.86 -15.24
C THR A 113 -3.60 2.06 -14.41
N ALA A 114 -4.09 1.02 -13.71
CA ALA A 114 -5.47 1.00 -13.18
C ALA A 114 -5.65 0.94 -11.65
N SER A 115 -4.61 0.83 -10.81
CA SER A 115 -4.87 0.94 -9.35
C SER A 115 -3.70 1.49 -8.54
N LEU A 116 -3.96 2.57 -7.81
CA LEU A 116 -3.11 3.13 -6.76
C LEU A 116 -3.67 2.71 -5.40
N ARG A 117 -2.89 2.02 -4.56
CA ARG A 117 -3.33 1.67 -3.20
C ARG A 117 -2.30 2.13 -2.17
N SER A 118 -2.73 3.02 -1.28
CA SER A 118 -1.98 3.38 -0.07
C SER A 118 -2.12 2.27 0.96
N VAL A 119 -1.00 1.92 1.61
CA VAL A 119 -0.96 0.88 2.66
C VAL A 119 -1.39 1.42 4.05
N ARG A 120 -1.80 2.69 4.16
CA ARG A 120 -2.25 3.29 5.44
C ARG A 120 -3.77 3.14 5.64
N ARG A 121 -4.22 2.64 6.80
CA ARG A 121 -5.63 2.81 7.24
C ARG A 121 -5.92 4.32 7.32
N GLY A 122 -6.79 4.82 6.42
CA GLY A 122 -7.31 6.20 6.45
C GLY A 122 -6.96 7.09 5.25
N ALA A 123 -6.03 6.72 4.38
CA ALA A 123 -5.73 7.50 3.16
C ALA A 123 -6.65 7.08 1.99
N ARG A 124 -7.92 7.49 2.03
CA ARG A 124 -8.82 7.39 0.87
C ARG A 124 -8.45 8.45 -0.17
N ARG A 125 -7.41 8.21 -0.97
CA ARG A 125 -7.22 8.88 -2.27
C ARG A 125 -6.91 7.83 -3.31
N THR A 126 -7.97 7.23 -3.86
CA THR A 126 -7.88 6.41 -5.06
C THR A 126 -7.73 7.37 -6.24
N PHE A 127 -6.52 7.50 -6.79
CA PHE A 127 -6.33 8.23 -8.03
C PHE A 127 -6.77 7.32 -9.19
N SER A 128 -7.87 7.69 -9.86
CA SER A 128 -8.31 7.07 -11.11
C SER A 128 -7.77 7.90 -12.27
N MET A 129 -6.76 7.39 -12.98
CA MET A 129 -6.34 7.96 -14.25
C MET A 129 -7.30 7.49 -15.35
N ARG A 130 -8.19 8.36 -15.82
CA ARG A 130 -8.96 8.10 -17.04
C ARG A 130 -8.05 8.33 -18.25
N SER A 131 -7.92 7.31 -19.09
CA SER A 131 -7.32 7.42 -20.43
C SER A 131 -7.96 8.60 -21.18
N ARG A 132 -7.19 9.66 -21.42
CA ARG A 132 -7.56 10.67 -22.41
C ARG A 132 -7.33 10.02 -23.78
N ARG A 133 -8.42 9.73 -24.51
CA ARG A 133 -8.34 9.43 -25.94
C ARG A 133 -7.54 10.56 -26.59
N ARG A 134 -6.39 10.24 -27.19
CA ARG A 134 -5.71 11.14 -28.12
C ARG A 134 -6.71 11.48 -29.22
N VAL A 135 -7.21 12.70 -29.24
CA VAL A 135 -7.76 13.29 -30.45
C VAL A 135 -6.59 13.42 -31.41
N ARG A 136 -6.72 12.79 -32.57
CA ARG A 136 -5.73 12.84 -33.65
C ARG A 136 -5.63 14.24 -34.21
#